data_AF-A0A0F0LUS2-F1
#
_entry.id   AF-A0A0F0LUS2-F1
#
_cell.length_a   1.000
_cell.length_b   1.000
_cell.length_c   1.000
_cell.angle_alpha   90.00
_cell.angle_beta   90.00
_cell.angle_gamma   90.00
#
_symmetry.space_group_name_H-M   'P 1'
#
loop_
_entity.id
_entity.type
_entity.pdbx_description
1 polymer ?
#
loop_
_entity_poly.entity_id
_entity_poly.type
_entity_poly.pdbx_seq_one_letter_code
_entity_poly.pdbx_strand_id
1 'polypeptide(L)'
;MRDEPSELLRRQAPQALRLVETVHHPDLVHAPILLPIAPPHEGDSSRSAAYDSGITLAPLQLDELWDFGDAAASEGRLVAAAAAATDDDERAELETQIARALGLQARYARAHAVLDTVTGQAPAAAVRVALERGRLHNSAGDAQGAIVHFRRAADAAASAGLVFLYVDALHMLAIADPSNGDRHTAAAFAALEDVTDARTQRWRVSLHNNAGWAAMAAGRHGDALVSFHAARADAARWGTAQQIEWADESLAECRAALGDEA
;
A
#
# COMPACT_ATOMS: atom_id res chain seq x y z
N MET A 1 -16.22 -29.36 30.56
CA MET A 1 -15.04 -30.02 29.95
C MET A 1 -14.92 -29.55 28.51
N ARG A 2 -14.10 -28.52 28.29
CA ARG A 2 -13.53 -28.17 26.99
C ARG A 2 -12.11 -27.71 27.33
N ASP A 3 -11.16 -28.63 27.19
CA ASP A 3 -9.72 -28.38 27.31
C ASP A 3 -9.31 -27.45 26.15
N GLU A 4 -8.57 -26.35 26.35
CA GLU A 4 -7.17 -26.22 26.80
C GLU A 4 -6.10 -26.81 25.84
N PRO A 5 -5.96 -26.26 24.61
CA PRO A 5 -4.66 -26.28 23.90
C PRO A 5 -4.05 -24.88 23.72
N SER A 6 -4.84 -23.81 23.93
CA SER A 6 -4.50 -22.45 23.51
C SER A 6 -3.69 -21.65 24.55
N GLU A 7 -3.78 -21.99 25.84
CA GLU A 7 -2.99 -21.30 26.87
C GLU A 7 -1.54 -21.78 26.92
N LEU A 8 -1.26 -23.03 26.57
CA LEU A 8 0.09 -23.60 26.69
C LEU A 8 1.07 -22.97 25.69
N LEU A 9 0.60 -22.59 24.50
CA LEU A 9 1.39 -21.89 23.48
C LEU A 9 1.66 -20.42 23.84
N ARG A 10 0.76 -19.76 24.56
CA ARG A 10 0.92 -18.36 25.00
C ARG A 10 1.99 -18.17 26.09
N ARG A 11 2.33 -19.24 26.82
CA ARG A 11 3.30 -19.18 27.93
C ARG A 11 4.76 -19.36 27.51
N GLN A 12 5.04 -19.73 26.26
CA GLN A 12 6.41 -20.02 25.79
C GLN A 12 7.03 -18.97 24.86
N ALA A 13 6.31 -17.90 24.49
CA ALA A 13 6.85 -16.83 23.64
C ALA A 13 7.66 -15.79 24.46
N PRO A 14 8.85 -15.37 24.00
CA PRO A 14 9.69 -14.37 24.67
C PRO A 14 8.99 -13.00 24.77
N GLN A 15 9.22 -12.30 25.89
CA GLN A 15 8.51 -11.08 26.31
C GLN A 15 8.48 -9.91 25.30
N ALA A 16 9.33 -9.92 24.26
CA ALA A 16 9.35 -8.89 23.22
C ALA A 16 8.13 -8.94 22.26
N LEU A 17 7.42 -10.07 22.17
CA LEU A 17 6.22 -10.22 21.31
C LEU A 17 4.91 -9.71 21.95
N ARG A 18 4.89 -9.47 23.26
CA ARG A 18 3.62 -9.17 23.97
C ARG A 18 3.17 -7.71 23.89
N LEU A 19 3.99 -6.81 23.34
CA LEU A 19 3.63 -5.40 23.20
C LEU A 19 3.04 -5.06 21.82
N VAL A 20 2.94 -6.01 20.90
CA VAL A 20 2.47 -5.79 19.52
C VAL A 20 1.16 -6.52 19.20
N GLU A 21 0.69 -7.43 20.06
CA GLU A 21 -0.45 -8.33 19.76
C GLU A 21 -1.81 -7.87 20.33
N THR A 22 -1.92 -6.69 20.90
CA THR A 22 -3.22 -6.09 21.22
C THR A 22 -3.43 -4.86 20.36
N VAL A 23 -4.34 -4.99 19.39
CA VAL A 23 -4.82 -3.95 18.47
C VAL A 23 -3.93 -3.71 17.24
N HIS A 24 -3.81 -4.72 16.36
CA HIS A 24 -3.47 -4.49 14.96
C HIS A 24 -4.22 -5.52 14.11
N HIS A 25 -5.21 -5.08 13.34
CA HIS A 25 -5.67 -5.82 12.17
C HIS A 25 -4.58 -5.70 11.11
N PRO A 26 -3.76 -6.75 10.85
CA PRO A 26 -2.66 -6.66 9.89
C PRO A 26 -3.15 -6.41 8.45
N ASP A 27 -4.46 -6.58 8.21
CA ASP A 27 -5.10 -6.38 6.92
C ASP A 27 -5.34 -4.90 6.56
N LEU A 28 -5.38 -3.99 7.55
CA LEU A 28 -5.69 -2.56 7.34
C LEU A 28 -4.45 -1.68 7.11
N VAL A 29 -3.27 -2.12 7.55
CA VAL A 29 -1.99 -1.39 7.37
C VAL A 29 -1.39 -1.61 5.97
N HIS A 30 -1.86 -2.65 5.27
CA HIS A 30 -1.31 -3.06 3.98
C HIS A 30 -2.29 -3.00 2.80
N ALA A 31 -3.55 -2.58 3.01
CA ALA A 31 -4.55 -2.50 1.95
C ALA A 31 -4.12 -1.57 0.80
N PRO A 32 -3.76 -2.11 -0.40
CA PRO A 32 -3.26 -1.28 -1.48
C PRO A 32 -4.38 -0.61 -2.27
N ILE A 33 -4.06 0.54 -2.86
CA ILE A 33 -4.86 1.33 -3.81
C ILE A 33 -5.08 0.63 -5.17
N LEU A 34 -4.62 -0.61 -5.29
CA LEU A 34 -4.72 -1.45 -6.48
C LEU A 34 -6.07 -2.20 -6.58
N LEU A 35 -7.03 -1.94 -5.68
CA LEU A 35 -8.41 -2.39 -5.91
C LEU A 35 -8.99 -1.65 -7.12
N PRO A 36 -9.84 -2.27 -7.96
CA PRO A 36 -10.50 -1.58 -9.07
C PRO A 36 -11.28 -0.36 -8.56
N ILE A 37 -11.16 0.78 -9.24
CA ILE A 37 -11.91 2.01 -8.92
C ILE A 37 -13.40 1.75 -9.21
N ALA A 38 -14.31 2.20 -8.35
CA ALA A 38 -15.73 2.21 -8.71
C ALA A 38 -15.90 3.02 -10.01
N PRO A 39 -16.74 2.59 -10.97
CA PRO A 39 -16.93 3.35 -12.20
C PRO A 39 -17.32 4.80 -11.85
N PRO A 40 -16.81 5.81 -12.57
CA PRO A 40 -17.17 7.19 -12.32
C PRO A 40 -18.70 7.32 -12.39
N HIS A 41 -19.28 8.17 -11.53
CA HIS A 41 -20.67 8.57 -11.67
C HIS A 41 -20.92 9.00 -13.12
N GLU A 42 -21.95 8.42 -13.76
CA GLU A 42 -22.34 8.72 -15.15
C GLU A 42 -22.43 10.25 -15.34
N GLY A 43 -21.45 10.84 -16.02
CA GLY A 43 -21.42 12.29 -16.22
C GLY A 43 -20.13 12.91 -16.74
N ASP A 44 -18.97 12.27 -16.61
CA ASP A 44 -17.68 12.88 -17.02
C ASP A 44 -16.98 12.11 -18.15
N SER A 45 -17.57 12.14 -19.34
CA SER A 45 -17.08 11.41 -20.53
C SER A 45 -16.10 12.22 -21.38
N SER A 46 -15.50 13.30 -20.87
CA SER A 46 -14.62 14.13 -21.70
C SER A 46 -13.47 14.78 -20.94
N ARG A 47 -12.43 13.98 -20.63
CA ARG A 47 -11.04 14.45 -20.57
C ARG A 47 -10.09 13.26 -20.57
N SER A 48 -9.48 13.01 -21.71
CA SER A 48 -8.26 12.19 -21.79
C SER A 48 -7.17 12.97 -21.05
N ALA A 49 -6.94 12.62 -19.78
CA ALA A 49 -5.75 13.04 -19.06
C ALA A 49 -4.57 12.26 -19.65
N ALA A 50 -3.53 12.97 -20.06
CA ALA A 50 -2.30 12.36 -20.53
C ALA A 50 -1.74 11.47 -19.40
N TYR A 51 -1.81 10.15 -19.59
CA TYR A 51 -1.18 9.18 -18.70
C TYR A 51 0.35 9.40 -18.71
N ASP A 52 0.98 9.19 -17.55
CA ASP A 52 2.44 9.23 -17.38
C ASP A 52 3.11 8.43 -18.50
N SER A 53 3.88 9.13 -19.34
CA SER A 53 4.42 8.60 -20.61
C SER A 53 5.52 7.55 -20.43
N GLY A 54 5.81 7.18 -19.17
CA GLY A 54 6.82 6.19 -18.77
C GLY A 54 6.25 4.93 -18.13
N ILE A 55 4.93 4.74 -18.17
CA ILE A 55 4.25 3.50 -17.74
C ILE A 55 3.88 2.70 -19.00
N THR A 56 4.38 1.48 -19.12
CA THR A 56 4.21 0.65 -20.32
C THR A 56 2.97 -0.23 -20.20
N LEU A 57 2.66 -0.74 -19.00
CA LEU A 57 1.43 -1.48 -18.73
C LEU A 57 0.31 -0.52 -18.29
N ALA A 58 -0.81 -0.48 -19.01
CA ALA A 58 -1.91 0.41 -18.64
C ALA A 58 -2.37 0.10 -17.21
N PRO A 59 -2.41 1.07 -16.29
CA PRO A 59 -2.60 0.77 -14.88
C PRO A 59 -3.90 0.02 -14.54
N LEU A 60 -4.95 0.17 -15.35
CA LEU A 60 -6.20 -0.59 -15.22
C LEU A 60 -6.03 -2.10 -15.52
N GLN A 61 -5.19 -2.46 -16.50
CA GLN A 61 -4.92 -3.87 -16.82
C GLN A 61 -4.22 -4.57 -15.67
N LEU A 62 -3.38 -3.84 -14.93
CA LEU A 62 -2.70 -4.39 -13.76
C LEU A 62 -3.66 -4.62 -12.59
N ASP A 63 -4.60 -3.71 -12.36
CA ASP A 63 -5.59 -3.84 -11.28
C ASP A 63 -6.48 -5.08 -11.47
N GLU A 64 -6.82 -5.44 -12.71
CA GLU A 64 -7.63 -6.62 -13.03
C GLU A 64 -6.94 -7.94 -12.68
N LEU A 65 -5.61 -7.96 -12.57
CA LEU A 65 -4.84 -9.15 -12.19
C LEU A 65 -4.85 -9.38 -10.68
N TRP A 66 -5.22 -8.37 -9.89
CA TRP A 66 -5.14 -8.39 -8.44
C TRP A 66 -6.46 -8.75 -7.75
N ASP A 67 -6.33 -9.65 -6.80
CA ASP A 67 -7.23 -9.87 -5.67
C ASP A 67 -6.37 -9.88 -4.41
N PHE A 68 -6.50 -8.85 -3.57
CA PHE A 68 -5.70 -8.73 -2.35
C PHE A 68 -6.14 -9.69 -1.24
N GLY A 69 -7.38 -10.20 -1.32
CA GLY A 69 -7.84 -11.29 -0.44
C GLY A 69 -7.27 -12.64 -0.83
N ASP A 70 -6.78 -12.79 -2.06
CA ASP A 70 -6.14 -14.00 -2.58
C ASP A 70 -4.86 -13.69 -3.37
N ALA A 71 -3.79 -13.41 -2.62
CA ALA A 71 -2.47 -13.14 -3.18
C ALA A 71 -1.90 -14.32 -3.98
N ALA A 72 -2.31 -15.56 -3.67
CA ALA A 72 -1.85 -16.76 -4.39
C ALA A 72 -2.51 -16.89 -5.77
N ALA A 73 -3.81 -16.65 -5.87
CA ALA A 73 -4.50 -16.58 -7.16
C ALA A 73 -3.97 -15.42 -8.01
N SER A 74 -3.71 -14.27 -7.40
CA SER A 74 -3.09 -13.12 -8.06
C SER A 74 -1.70 -13.46 -8.61
N GLU A 75 -0.84 -14.12 -7.83
CA GLU A 75 0.46 -14.62 -8.30
C GLU A 75 0.30 -15.46 -9.57
N GLY A 76 -0.66 -16.40 -9.58
CA GLY A 76 -0.92 -17.27 -10.74
C GLY A 76 -1.30 -16.48 -12.00
N ARG A 77 -2.20 -15.50 -11.88
CA ARG A 77 -2.61 -14.62 -12.99
C ARG A 77 -1.44 -13.76 -13.50
N LEU A 78 -0.66 -13.18 -12.59
CA LEU A 78 0.50 -12.34 -12.92
C LEU A 78 1.60 -13.15 -13.61
N VAL A 79 1.88 -14.38 -13.15
CA VAL A 79 2.83 -15.29 -13.82
C VAL A 79 2.38 -15.63 -15.24
N ALA A 80 1.09 -15.93 -15.43
CA ALA A 80 0.54 -16.22 -16.75
C ALA A 80 0.65 -15.00 -17.69
N ALA A 81 0.34 -13.80 -17.19
CA ALA A 81 0.49 -12.56 -17.94
C ALA A 81 1.95 -12.27 -18.32
N ALA A 82 2.90 -12.41 -17.38
CA ALA A 82 4.31 -12.18 -17.64
C ALA A 82 4.89 -13.15 -18.68
N ALA A 83 4.42 -14.41 -18.67
CA ALA A 83 4.81 -15.41 -19.68
C ALA A 83 4.24 -15.09 -21.08
N ALA A 84 3.09 -14.43 -21.16
CA ALA A 84 2.45 -14.04 -22.41
C ALA A 84 2.95 -12.69 -22.95
N ALA A 85 3.54 -11.84 -22.12
CA ALA A 85 4.04 -10.51 -22.50
C ALA A 85 5.09 -10.64 -23.62
N THR A 86 4.96 -9.82 -24.67
CA THR A 86 5.96 -9.77 -25.76
C THR A 86 6.93 -8.61 -25.60
N ASP A 87 6.56 -7.60 -24.83
CA ASP A 87 7.39 -6.46 -24.48
C ASP A 87 8.13 -6.70 -23.16
N ASP A 88 9.42 -6.33 -23.13
CA ASP A 88 10.27 -6.60 -21.97
C ASP A 88 10.02 -5.62 -20.81
N ASP A 89 9.56 -4.40 -21.09
CA ASP A 89 9.19 -3.44 -20.05
C ASP A 89 7.86 -3.82 -19.39
N GLU A 90 6.89 -4.26 -20.19
CA GLU A 90 5.63 -4.84 -19.69
C GLU A 90 5.90 -6.06 -18.80
N ARG A 91 6.73 -7.00 -19.28
CA ARG A 91 7.13 -8.19 -18.52
C ARG A 91 7.80 -7.80 -17.20
N ALA A 92 8.72 -6.83 -17.24
CA ALA A 92 9.40 -6.33 -16.05
C ALA A 92 8.42 -5.75 -15.03
N GLU A 93 7.43 -4.96 -15.45
CA GLU A 93 6.40 -4.45 -14.56
C GLU A 93 5.59 -5.60 -13.91
N LEU A 94 5.17 -6.60 -14.70
CA LEU A 94 4.45 -7.77 -14.18
C LEU A 94 5.29 -8.59 -13.19
N GLU A 95 6.58 -8.78 -13.44
CA GLU A 95 7.49 -9.47 -12.52
C GLU A 95 7.61 -8.77 -11.16
N THR A 96 7.60 -7.43 -11.13
CA THR A 96 7.55 -6.71 -9.84
C THR A 96 6.27 -7.03 -9.06
N GLN A 97 5.14 -7.21 -9.75
CA GLN A 97 3.88 -7.55 -9.10
C GLN A 97 3.84 -9.01 -8.64
N ILE A 98 4.48 -9.93 -9.36
CA ILE A 98 4.70 -11.31 -8.90
C ILE A 98 5.48 -11.28 -7.58
N ALA A 99 6.54 -10.49 -7.49
CA ALA A 99 7.32 -10.34 -6.26
C ALA A 99 6.48 -9.77 -5.11
N ARG A 100 5.61 -8.79 -5.38
CA ARG A 100 4.65 -8.25 -4.42
C ARG A 100 3.71 -9.35 -3.88
N ALA A 101 3.13 -10.14 -4.78
CA ALA A 101 2.19 -11.21 -4.43
C ALA A 101 2.87 -12.29 -3.57
N LEU A 102 4.12 -12.64 -3.92
CA LEU A 102 4.94 -13.54 -3.12
C LEU A 102 5.27 -12.96 -1.73
N GLY A 103 5.55 -11.66 -1.64
CA GLY A 103 5.77 -10.95 -0.38
C GLY A 103 4.58 -11.02 0.57
N LEU A 104 3.35 -10.82 0.06
CA LEU A 104 2.10 -10.96 0.83
C LEU A 104 1.88 -12.40 1.33
N GLN A 105 2.42 -13.39 0.64
CA GLN A 105 2.41 -14.80 1.08
C GLN A 105 3.59 -15.15 2.01
N ALA A 106 4.37 -14.16 2.46
CA ALA A 106 5.60 -14.34 3.24
C ALA A 106 6.70 -15.18 2.55
N ARG A 107 6.68 -15.26 1.21
CA ARG A 107 7.64 -16.04 0.40
C ARG A 107 8.82 -15.17 -0.03
N TYR A 108 9.47 -14.51 0.93
CA TYR A 108 10.43 -13.42 0.69
C TYR A 108 11.63 -13.81 -0.18
N ALA A 109 12.22 -14.99 0.06
CA ALA A 109 13.37 -15.45 -0.73
C ALA A 109 13.02 -15.62 -2.22
N ARG A 110 11.82 -16.14 -2.52
CA ARG A 110 11.34 -16.27 -3.90
C ARG A 110 11.04 -14.90 -4.51
N ALA A 111 10.47 -13.99 -3.73
CA ALA A 111 10.20 -12.63 -4.19
C ALA A 111 11.49 -11.87 -4.55
N HIS A 112 12.53 -11.96 -3.71
CA HIS A 112 13.85 -11.38 -4.03
C HIS A 112 14.45 -11.99 -5.30
N ALA A 113 14.38 -13.31 -5.45
CA ALA A 113 14.89 -13.98 -6.65
C ALA A 113 14.18 -13.52 -7.93
N VAL A 114 12.87 -13.26 -7.89
CA VAL A 114 12.14 -12.65 -9.02
C VAL A 114 12.63 -11.22 -9.27
N LEU A 115 12.82 -10.40 -8.24
CA LEU A 115 13.33 -9.03 -8.39
C LEU A 115 14.78 -8.95 -8.87
N ASP A 116 15.56 -10.03 -8.74
CA ASP A 116 16.93 -10.12 -9.27
C ASP A 116 16.95 -10.38 -10.78
N THR A 117 15.85 -10.88 -11.36
CA THR A 117 15.74 -11.21 -12.79
C THR A 117 15.08 -10.12 -13.64
N VAL A 118 14.55 -9.06 -13.03
CA VAL A 118 13.86 -7.97 -13.76
C VAL A 118 14.87 -7.18 -14.60
N THR A 119 14.69 -7.14 -15.93
CA THR A 119 15.63 -6.51 -16.88
C THR A 119 15.06 -5.33 -17.69
N GLY A 120 13.83 -4.88 -17.41
CA GLY A 120 13.20 -3.75 -18.10
C GLY A 120 14.01 -2.45 -18.04
N GLN A 121 13.90 -1.63 -19.07
CA GLN A 121 14.53 -0.32 -19.23
C GLN A 121 13.60 0.84 -18.82
N ALA A 122 12.28 0.62 -18.76
CA ALA A 122 11.32 1.64 -18.32
C ALA A 122 11.63 2.11 -16.89
N PRO A 123 11.68 3.44 -16.63
CA PRO A 123 11.93 3.96 -15.28
C PRO A 123 10.96 3.42 -14.22
N ALA A 124 9.71 3.16 -14.62
CA ALA A 124 8.67 2.65 -13.74
C ALA A 124 8.99 1.24 -13.20
N ALA A 125 9.63 0.38 -13.98
CA ALA A 125 10.07 -0.94 -13.53
C ALA A 125 11.16 -0.83 -12.45
N ALA A 126 12.16 0.04 -12.65
CA ALA A 126 13.22 0.26 -11.67
C ALA A 126 12.71 0.83 -10.35
N VAL A 127 11.76 1.78 -10.40
CA VAL A 127 11.08 2.32 -9.21
C VAL A 127 10.31 1.22 -8.48
N ARG A 128 9.53 0.39 -9.20
CA ARG A 128 8.79 -0.72 -8.61
C ARG A 128 9.70 -1.78 -8.00
N VAL A 129 10.84 -2.12 -8.62
CA VAL A 129 11.82 -3.03 -7.99
C VAL A 129 12.29 -2.48 -6.64
N ALA A 130 12.62 -1.19 -6.56
CA ALA A 130 13.04 -0.58 -5.31
C ALA A 130 11.91 -0.59 -4.26
N LEU A 131 10.69 -0.23 -4.65
CA LEU A 131 9.49 -0.30 -3.81
C LEU A 131 9.26 -1.71 -3.26
N GLU A 132 9.26 -2.73 -4.11
CA GLU A 132 8.99 -4.10 -3.70
C GLU A 132 10.11 -4.67 -2.83
N ARG A 133 11.39 -4.35 -3.09
CA ARG A 133 12.48 -4.69 -2.15
C ARG A 133 12.24 -4.06 -0.78
N GLY A 134 11.86 -2.78 -0.75
CA GLY A 134 11.53 -2.10 0.50
C GLY A 134 10.41 -2.80 1.27
N ARG A 135 9.35 -3.23 0.57
CA ARG A 135 8.26 -4.01 1.20
C ARG A 135 8.72 -5.33 1.76
N LEU A 136 9.54 -6.09 1.02
CA LEU A 136 10.07 -7.35 1.49
C LEU A 136 10.91 -7.18 2.77
N HIS A 137 11.77 -6.16 2.82
CA HIS A 137 12.54 -5.83 4.04
C HIS A 137 11.60 -5.42 5.19
N ASN A 138 10.63 -4.54 4.92
CA ASN A 138 9.71 -4.04 5.95
C ASN A 138 8.88 -5.18 6.56
N SER A 139 8.28 -6.02 5.72
CA SER A 139 7.48 -7.18 6.15
C SER A 139 8.33 -8.25 6.86
N ALA A 140 9.63 -8.33 6.56
CA ALA A 140 10.57 -9.18 7.29
C ALA A 140 11.08 -8.57 8.62
N GLY A 141 10.63 -7.36 8.98
CA GLY A 141 11.03 -6.65 10.20
C GLY A 141 12.34 -5.85 10.09
N ASP A 142 12.91 -5.72 8.89
CA ASP A 142 14.10 -4.93 8.62
C ASP A 142 13.72 -3.50 8.15
N ALA A 143 13.31 -2.67 9.11
CA ALA A 143 12.91 -1.29 8.81
C ALA A 143 14.06 -0.46 8.20
N GLN A 144 15.30 -0.66 8.64
CA GLN A 144 16.44 0.11 8.13
C GLN A 144 16.75 -0.23 6.66
N GLY A 145 16.74 -1.52 6.31
CA GLY A 145 16.85 -1.96 4.92
C GLY A 145 15.69 -1.43 4.06
N ALA A 146 14.47 -1.44 4.61
CA ALA A 146 13.29 -0.92 3.92
C ALA A 146 13.41 0.57 3.58
N ILE A 147 13.83 1.40 4.53
CA ILE A 147 14.00 2.85 4.34
C ILE A 147 14.97 3.16 3.20
N VAL A 148 16.09 2.44 3.10
CA VAL A 148 17.07 2.62 2.03
C VAL A 148 16.42 2.42 0.66
N HIS A 149 15.62 1.36 0.53
CA HIS A 149 14.94 1.03 -0.71
C HIS A 149 13.81 2.01 -1.04
N PHE A 150 13.00 2.41 -0.06
CA PHE A 150 11.92 3.37 -0.31
C PHE A 150 12.44 4.78 -0.64
N ARG A 151 13.55 5.24 -0.04
CA ARG A 151 14.20 6.50 -0.45
C ARG A 151 14.68 6.44 -1.89
N ARG A 152 15.35 5.34 -2.27
CA ARG A 152 15.77 5.12 -3.67
C ARG A 152 14.57 5.14 -4.63
N ALA A 153 13.44 4.53 -4.24
CA ALA A 153 12.23 4.57 -5.04
C ALA A 153 11.65 5.98 -5.18
N ALA A 154 11.58 6.74 -4.08
CA ALA A 154 11.09 8.10 -4.07
C ALA A 154 11.94 9.02 -4.96
N ASP A 155 13.27 8.97 -4.83
CA ASP A 155 14.19 9.78 -5.64
C ASP A 155 14.08 9.46 -7.13
N ALA A 156 14.01 8.18 -7.48
CA ALA A 156 13.87 7.73 -8.86
C ALA A 156 12.50 8.09 -9.45
N ALA A 157 11.42 7.93 -8.68
CA ALA A 157 10.07 8.29 -9.12
C ALA A 157 9.94 9.81 -9.35
N ALA A 158 10.46 10.62 -8.42
CA ALA A 158 10.47 12.07 -8.56
C ALA A 158 11.28 12.51 -9.79
N SER A 159 12.46 11.92 -10.02
CA SER A 159 13.30 12.22 -11.18
C SER A 159 12.65 11.85 -12.51
N ALA A 160 11.83 10.80 -12.53
CA ALA A 160 11.12 10.32 -13.70
C ALA A 160 9.72 10.96 -13.88
N GLY A 161 9.28 11.81 -12.95
CA GLY A 161 7.94 12.40 -12.98
C GLY A 161 6.79 11.43 -12.69
N LEU A 162 7.08 10.25 -12.10
CA LEU A 162 6.10 9.20 -11.85
C LEU A 162 5.35 9.44 -10.53
N VAL A 163 4.42 10.39 -10.52
CA VAL A 163 3.77 10.90 -9.29
C VAL A 163 3.09 9.79 -8.50
N PHE A 164 2.39 8.87 -9.16
CA PHE A 164 1.72 7.74 -8.50
C PHE A 164 2.71 6.89 -7.67
N LEU A 165 3.87 6.56 -8.25
CA LEU A 165 4.88 5.73 -7.57
C LEU A 165 5.69 6.55 -6.55
N TYR A 166 5.83 7.85 -6.76
CA TYR A 166 6.46 8.75 -5.80
C TYR A 166 5.62 8.82 -4.51
N VAL A 167 4.31 9.00 -4.64
CA VAL A 167 3.37 8.97 -3.51
C VAL A 167 3.38 7.62 -2.81
N ASP A 168 3.43 6.51 -3.56
CA ASP A 168 3.59 5.17 -2.98
C ASP A 168 4.86 5.04 -2.13
N ALA A 169 6.00 5.51 -2.65
CA ALA A 169 7.27 5.46 -1.92
C ALA A 169 7.23 6.32 -0.64
N LEU A 170 6.62 7.51 -0.68
CA LEU A 170 6.44 8.36 0.49
C LEU A 170 5.49 7.75 1.52
N HIS A 171 4.40 7.12 1.08
CA HIS A 171 3.51 6.37 1.96
C HIS A 171 4.26 5.24 2.68
N MET A 172 5.06 4.46 1.95
CA MET A 172 5.85 3.39 2.55
C MET A 172 6.96 3.93 3.49
N LEU A 173 7.56 5.08 3.20
CA LEU A 173 8.49 5.76 4.12
C LEU A 173 7.79 6.20 5.41
N ALA A 174 6.55 6.69 5.33
CA ALA A 174 5.80 7.08 6.51
C ALA A 174 5.54 5.90 7.47
N ILE A 175 5.41 4.69 6.92
CA ILE A 175 5.25 3.45 7.69
C ILE A 175 6.61 2.99 8.26
N ALA A 176 7.64 2.92 7.42
CA ALA A 176 8.94 2.35 7.80
C ALA A 176 9.81 3.28 8.67
N ASP A 177 9.60 4.61 8.59
CA ASP A 177 10.29 5.62 9.38
C ASP A 177 9.26 6.48 10.17
N PRO A 178 8.66 5.94 11.25
CA PRO A 178 7.64 6.66 12.02
C PRO A 178 8.15 7.99 12.60
N SER A 179 9.47 8.12 12.84
CA SER A 179 10.07 9.35 13.35
C SER A 179 9.99 10.53 12.36
N ASN A 180 9.90 10.22 11.06
CA ASN A 180 9.68 11.18 9.97
C ASN A 180 8.31 10.99 9.31
N GLY A 181 7.40 10.22 9.93
CA GLY A 181 6.13 9.80 9.32
C GLY A 181 5.29 10.99 8.85
N ASP A 182 5.06 11.96 9.73
CA ASP A 182 4.26 13.15 9.41
C ASP A 182 4.87 13.98 8.26
N ARG A 183 6.21 14.05 8.20
CA ARG A 183 6.92 14.74 7.12
C ARG A 183 6.72 14.03 5.78
N HIS A 184 6.82 12.69 5.77
CA HIS A 184 6.61 11.89 4.56
C HIS A 184 5.17 11.98 4.07
N THR A 185 4.20 11.89 4.98
CA THR A 185 2.77 12.07 4.69
C THR A 185 2.49 13.46 4.12
N ALA A 186 3.02 14.52 4.72
CA ALA A 186 2.86 15.89 4.22
C ALA A 186 3.45 16.06 2.81
N ALA A 187 4.63 15.49 2.54
CA ALA A 187 5.23 15.51 1.21
C ALA A 187 4.38 14.75 0.18
N ALA A 188 3.72 13.66 0.59
CA ALA A 188 2.84 12.89 -0.28
C ALA A 188 1.58 13.68 -0.66
N PHE A 189 0.97 14.40 0.29
CA PHE A 189 -0.15 15.29 -0.01
C PHE A 189 0.24 16.45 -0.92
N ALA A 190 1.41 17.06 -0.70
CA ALA A 190 1.92 18.13 -1.57
C ALA A 190 2.10 17.64 -3.01
N ALA A 191 2.57 16.40 -3.21
CA ALA A 191 2.68 15.79 -4.53
C ALA A 191 1.33 15.55 -5.23
N LEU A 192 0.22 15.56 -4.49
CA LEU A 192 -1.14 15.31 -4.98
C LEU A 192 -1.93 16.60 -5.27
N GLU A 193 -1.40 17.79 -4.97
CA GLU A 193 -2.14 19.06 -5.09
C GLU A 193 -2.59 19.36 -6.53
N ASP A 194 -1.71 19.14 -7.50
CA ASP A 194 -1.98 19.40 -8.93
C ASP A 194 -2.45 18.17 -9.70
N VAL A 195 -2.59 17.02 -9.02
CA VAL A 195 -3.02 15.77 -9.64
C VAL A 195 -4.53 15.84 -9.92
N THR A 196 -4.95 15.49 -11.13
CA THR A 196 -6.38 15.50 -11.50
C THR A 196 -6.94 14.12 -11.79
N ASP A 197 -6.08 13.13 -12.01
CA ASP A 197 -6.55 11.77 -12.27
C ASP A 197 -7.05 11.11 -10.98
N ALA A 198 -8.22 10.47 -11.08
CA ALA A 198 -8.90 9.88 -9.93
C ALA A 198 -8.11 8.72 -9.30
N ARG A 199 -7.33 7.99 -10.10
CA ARG A 199 -6.55 6.83 -9.64
C ARG A 199 -5.46 7.27 -8.68
N THR A 200 -4.71 8.31 -9.02
CA THR A 200 -3.65 8.83 -8.18
C THR A 200 -4.22 9.61 -7.00
N GLN A 201 -5.31 10.36 -7.17
CA GLN A 201 -6.00 11.01 -6.05
C GLN A 201 -6.50 10.03 -5.00
N ARG A 202 -6.80 8.78 -5.37
CA ARG A 202 -7.17 7.72 -4.44
C ARG A 202 -6.09 7.41 -3.39
N TRP A 203 -4.82 7.77 -3.63
CA TRP A 203 -3.77 7.65 -2.61
C TRP A 203 -4.10 8.35 -1.30
N ARG A 204 -4.88 9.43 -1.36
CA ARG A 204 -5.27 10.18 -0.17
C ARG A 204 -6.00 9.32 0.87
N VAL A 205 -6.76 8.32 0.44
CA VAL A 205 -7.45 7.38 1.33
C VAL A 205 -6.45 6.66 2.23
N SER A 206 -5.44 6.01 1.65
CA SER A 206 -4.43 5.27 2.42
C SER A 206 -3.52 6.20 3.20
N LEU A 207 -3.17 7.38 2.65
CA LEU A 207 -2.36 8.38 3.36
C LEU A 207 -3.04 8.86 4.65
N HIS A 208 -4.32 9.22 4.56
CA HIS A 208 -5.10 9.63 5.73
C HIS A 208 -5.34 8.47 6.71
N ASN A 209 -5.61 7.26 6.21
CA ASN A 209 -5.77 6.09 7.06
C ASN A 209 -4.48 5.78 7.84
N ASN A 210 -3.33 5.76 7.17
CA ASN A 210 -2.04 5.53 7.81
C ASN A 210 -1.70 6.63 8.83
N ALA A 211 -1.95 7.90 8.49
CA ALA A 211 -1.78 9.01 9.42
C ALA A 211 -2.67 8.87 10.67
N GLY A 212 -3.91 8.40 10.49
CA GLY A 212 -4.83 8.12 11.60
C GLY A 212 -4.29 7.05 12.54
N TRP A 213 -3.83 5.92 12.00
CA TRP A 213 -3.24 4.85 12.81
C TRP A 213 -1.93 5.26 13.48
N ALA A 214 -1.08 6.04 12.80
CA ALA A 214 0.13 6.59 13.40
C ALA A 214 -0.19 7.54 14.58
N ALA A 215 -1.24 8.36 14.43
CA ALA A 215 -1.72 9.23 15.51
C ALA A 215 -2.31 8.43 16.68
N MET A 216 -3.08 7.36 16.41
CA MET A 216 -3.58 6.44 17.44
C MET A 216 -2.44 5.81 18.24
N ALA A 217 -1.42 5.27 17.56
CA ALA A 217 -0.25 4.67 18.21
C ALA A 217 0.52 5.66 19.08
N ALA A 218 0.45 6.96 18.76
CA ALA A 218 1.07 8.04 19.54
C ALA A 218 0.14 8.66 20.59
N GLY A 219 -1.07 8.12 20.81
CA GLY A 219 -2.06 8.65 21.77
C GLY A 219 -2.70 9.97 21.35
N ARG A 220 -2.51 10.42 20.11
CA ARG A 220 -3.10 11.65 19.55
C ARG A 220 -4.47 11.36 18.95
N HIS A 221 -5.41 10.90 19.78
CA HIS A 221 -6.71 10.42 19.31
C HIS A 221 -7.53 11.49 18.56
N GLY A 222 -7.41 12.77 18.92
CA GLY A 222 -8.07 13.87 18.19
C GLY A 222 -7.57 14.00 16.74
N ASP A 223 -6.25 13.96 16.54
CA ASP A 223 -5.63 14.01 15.21
C ASP A 223 -5.97 12.75 14.39
N ALA A 224 -6.06 11.60 15.07
CA ALA A 224 -6.49 10.34 14.46
C ALA A 224 -7.91 10.44 13.91
N LEU A 225 -8.85 10.98 14.71
CA LEU A 225 -10.24 11.15 14.31
C LEU A 225 -10.38 12.06 13.08
N VAL A 226 -9.64 13.18 13.06
CA VAL A 226 -9.59 14.08 11.88
C VAL A 226 -9.07 13.32 10.65
N SER A 227 -8.00 12.55 10.81
CA SER A 227 -7.40 11.78 9.72
C SER A 227 -8.35 10.71 9.18
N PHE A 228 -9.00 9.92 10.04
CA PHE A 228 -9.95 8.91 9.61
C PHE A 228 -11.20 9.51 8.94
N HIS A 229 -11.67 10.66 9.40
CA HIS A 229 -12.74 11.38 8.71
C HIS A 229 -12.34 11.82 7.30
N ALA A 230 -11.11 12.30 7.13
CA ALA A 230 -10.56 12.64 5.81
C ALA A 230 -10.40 11.39 4.93
N ALA A 231 -9.91 10.27 5.48
CA ALA A 231 -9.83 8.99 4.76
C ALA A 231 -11.20 8.55 4.24
N ARG A 232 -12.25 8.65 5.08
CA ARG A 232 -13.63 8.33 4.71
C ARG A 232 -14.18 9.25 3.63
N ALA A 233 -13.93 10.56 3.73
CA ALA A 233 -14.37 11.54 2.73
C ALA A 233 -13.68 11.28 1.37
N ASP A 234 -12.39 10.98 1.39
CA ASP A 234 -11.62 10.67 0.18
C ASP A 234 -12.04 9.30 -0.40
N ALA A 235 -12.40 8.33 0.44
CA ALA A 235 -12.93 7.04 0.00
C ALA A 235 -14.28 7.20 -0.69
N ALA A 236 -15.16 8.07 -0.18
CA ALA A 236 -16.43 8.39 -0.82
C ALA A 236 -16.26 9.10 -2.18
N ARG A 237 -15.16 9.84 -2.36
CA ARG A 237 -14.90 10.61 -3.59
C ARG A 237 -14.15 9.82 -4.67
N TRP A 238 -13.15 9.04 -4.28
CA TRP A 238 -12.22 8.38 -5.20
C TRP A 238 -11.99 6.89 -4.92
N GLY A 239 -12.51 6.38 -3.80
CA GLY A 239 -12.26 5.02 -3.32
C GLY A 239 -13.25 3.97 -3.83
N THR A 240 -13.23 2.81 -3.16
CA THR A 240 -14.22 1.73 -3.32
C THR A 240 -15.17 1.65 -2.13
N ALA A 241 -16.29 0.93 -2.29
CA ALA A 241 -17.18 0.58 -1.18
C ALA A 241 -16.41 -0.06 -0.01
N GLN A 242 -15.49 -0.99 -0.31
CA GLN A 242 -14.64 -1.61 0.71
C GLN A 242 -13.78 -0.59 1.48
N GLN A 243 -13.25 0.43 0.80
CA GLN A 243 -12.46 1.46 1.48
C GLN A 243 -13.32 2.39 2.34
N ILE A 244 -14.59 2.60 1.97
CA ILE A 244 -15.54 3.31 2.83
C ILE A 244 -15.81 2.50 4.10
N GLU A 245 -16.04 1.19 3.96
CA GLU A 245 -16.24 0.29 5.10
C GLU A 245 -15.04 0.29 6.04
N TRP A 246 -13.82 0.13 5.53
CA TRP A 246 -12.60 0.18 6.34
C TRP A 246 -12.38 1.53 7.04
N ALA A 247 -12.72 2.64 6.39
CA ALA A 247 -12.64 3.95 7.01
C ALA A 247 -13.70 4.12 8.12
N ASP A 248 -14.90 3.55 7.94
CA ASP A 248 -15.96 3.55 8.94
C ASP A 248 -15.60 2.68 10.16
N GLU A 249 -14.96 1.53 9.94
CA GLU A 249 -14.39 0.70 11.01
C GLU A 249 -13.32 1.45 11.80
N SER A 250 -12.38 2.11 11.10
CA SER A 250 -11.31 2.90 11.74
C SER A 250 -11.87 4.06 12.59
N LEU A 251 -12.93 4.72 12.10
CA LEU A 251 -13.65 5.75 12.86
C LEU A 251 -14.32 5.18 14.12
N ALA A 252 -14.96 4.01 14.02
CA ALA A 252 -15.62 3.38 15.16
C ALA A 252 -14.59 3.00 16.23
N GLU A 253 -13.45 2.44 15.84
CA GLU A 253 -12.37 2.07 16.75
C GLU A 253 -11.78 3.31 17.45
N CYS A 254 -11.52 4.38 16.70
CA CYS A 254 -11.01 5.63 17.25
C CYS A 254 -11.98 6.25 18.28
N ARG A 255 -13.29 6.20 18.04
CA ARG A 255 -14.31 6.70 18.98
C ARG A 255 -14.41 5.86 20.24
N ALA A 256 -14.36 4.53 20.10
CA ALA A 256 -14.33 3.63 21.25
C ALA A 256 -13.12 3.91 22.15
N ALA A 257 -11.94 4.20 21.57
CA ALA A 257 -10.74 4.56 22.31
C ALA A 257 -10.84 5.94 23.03
N LEU A 258 -11.68 6.85 22.53
CA LEU A 258 -11.97 8.15 23.15
C LEU A 258 -12.99 8.05 24.30
N GLY A 259 -13.68 6.92 24.45
CA GLY A 259 -14.78 6.78 25.39
C GLY A 259 -16.07 7.48 24.95
N ASP A 260 -16.14 7.89 23.67
CA ASP A 260 -17.37 8.37 23.04
C ASP A 260 -18.21 7.15 22.62
N GLU A 261 -18.84 6.48 23.58
CA GLU A 261 -20.00 5.65 23.28
C GLU A 261 -21.17 6.57 22.94
N ALA A 262 -21.62 6.51 21.70
CA ALA A 262 -22.76 7.28 21.18
C ALA A 262 -24.07 6.94 21.90
#